data_AF-A0A2N1TBN0-F1
#
_entry.id   AF-A0A2N1TBN0-F1
#
_cell.length_a   1.000
_cell.length_b   1.000
_cell.length_c   1.000
_cell.angle_alpha   90.00
_cell.angle_beta   90.00
_cell.angle_gamma   90.00
#
_symmetry.space_group_name_H-M   'P 1'
#
loop_
_entity.id
_entity.type
_entity.pdbx_description
1 polymer ?
#
loop_
_entity_poly.entity_id
_entity_poly.type
_entity_poly.pdbx_seq_one_letter_code
_entity_poly.pdbx_strand_id
1 'polypeptide(L)'
;MGSGGYKGNMREIDDTRGSLRDDAFNNIIERIVSAGGKIVTDEEFPLYNEVGLQELETGSMREIEFDLNKKEFKLTRKVQTDIILGEGNQKHLEALKTPKIELKLQLKSPNGNDWVNIDIDELM
;
A
#
# COMPACT_ATOMS: atom_id res chain seq x y z
N MET A 1 -3.36 47.65 -0.74
CA MET A 1 -2.46 46.99 0.23
C MET A 1 -2.61 45.48 0.02
N GLY A 2 -1.50 44.81 -0.25
CA GLY A 2 -1.46 43.49 -0.86
C GLY A 2 -2.01 42.38 0.03
N SER A 3 -2.82 41.52 -0.59
CA SER A 3 -3.24 40.22 -0.09
C SER A 3 -2.02 39.36 0.28
N GLY A 4 -1.80 39.17 1.58
CA GLY A 4 -0.89 38.17 2.10
C GLY A 4 -1.41 36.79 1.73
N GLY A 5 -0.86 36.21 0.67
CA GLY A 5 -1.11 34.82 0.30
C GLY A 5 -0.61 33.92 1.42
N TYR A 6 -1.55 33.21 2.05
CA TYR A 6 -1.26 32.11 2.95
C TYR A 6 -0.43 31.07 2.19
N LYS A 7 0.87 31.01 2.48
CA LYS A 7 1.71 29.82 2.24
C LYS A 7 1.36 28.79 3.32
N GLY A 8 0.13 28.30 3.29
CA GLY A 8 -0.31 27.15 4.06
C GLY A 8 -0.39 25.94 3.15
N ASN A 9 0.03 24.78 3.66
CA ASN A 9 -0.59 23.49 3.32
C ASN A 9 -0.04 22.70 2.13
N MET A 10 1.27 22.74 1.84
CA MET A 10 1.84 21.67 1.01
C MET A 10 2.16 20.40 1.84
N ARG A 11 2.51 20.54 3.12
CA ARG A 11 2.74 19.39 4.03
C ARG A 11 1.47 18.66 4.46
N GLU A 12 0.41 19.41 4.80
CA GLU A 12 -0.85 18.78 5.22
C GLU A 12 -1.48 17.92 4.11
N ILE A 13 -1.38 18.33 2.84
CA ILE A 13 -2.00 17.58 1.72
C ILE A 13 -1.34 16.21 1.52
N ASP A 14 -0.03 16.12 1.67
CA ASP A 14 0.70 14.87 1.44
C ASP A 14 0.50 13.89 2.61
N ASP A 15 0.52 14.35 3.86
CA ASP A 15 0.17 13.52 5.02
C ASP A 15 -1.29 13.04 4.95
N THR A 16 -2.21 13.90 4.52
CA THR A 16 -3.62 13.55 4.31
C THR A 16 -3.79 12.50 3.20
N ARG A 17 -2.98 12.54 2.13
CA ARG A 17 -3.04 11.54 1.05
C ARG A 17 -2.52 10.18 1.48
N GLY A 18 -1.50 10.15 2.35
CA GLY A 18 -1.01 8.92 2.97
C GLY A 18 -2.06 8.30 3.88
N SER A 19 -2.64 9.08 4.79
CA SER A 19 -3.69 8.60 5.69
C SER A 19 -4.94 8.12 4.93
N LEU A 20 -5.36 8.86 3.90
CA LEU A 20 -6.52 8.47 3.07
C LEU A 20 -6.37 7.10 2.40
N ARG A 21 -5.15 6.69 2.03
CA ARG A 21 -4.91 5.38 1.40
C ARG A 21 -4.88 4.25 2.43
N ASP A 22 -4.37 4.51 3.62
CA ASP A 22 -4.39 3.52 4.69
C ASP A 22 -5.82 3.31 5.23
N ASP A 23 -6.57 4.40 5.36
CA ASP A 23 -8.01 4.37 5.64
C ASP A 23 -8.77 3.63 4.53
N ALA A 24 -8.41 3.82 3.26
CA ALA A 24 -9.03 3.10 2.15
C ALA A 24 -8.81 1.58 2.25
N PHE A 25 -7.61 1.13 2.62
CA PHE A 25 -7.32 -0.30 2.82
C PHE A 25 -8.22 -0.90 3.92
N ASN A 26 -8.30 -0.24 5.08
CA ASN A 26 -9.16 -0.71 6.18
C ASN A 26 -10.64 -0.68 5.78
N ASN A 27 -11.10 0.37 5.11
CA ASN A 27 -12.47 0.46 4.61
C ASN A 27 -12.81 -0.66 3.61
N ILE A 28 -11.88 -1.03 2.73
CA ILE A 28 -12.08 -2.15 1.77
C ILE A 28 -12.31 -3.45 2.55
N ILE A 29 -11.47 -3.73 3.55
CA ILE A 29 -11.60 -4.93 4.41
C ILE A 29 -12.95 -4.94 5.12
N GLU A 30 -13.33 -3.82 5.74
CA GLU A 30 -14.61 -3.70 6.45
C GLU A 30 -15.81 -3.93 5.51
N ARG A 31 -15.76 -3.40 4.28
CA ARG A 31 -16.79 -3.63 3.26
C ARG A 31 -16.86 -5.09 2.84
N ILE A 32 -15.73 -5.75 2.64
CA ILE A 32 -15.67 -7.19 2.30
C ILE A 32 -16.33 -8.02 3.39
N VAL A 33 -15.95 -7.80 4.66
CA VAL A 33 -16.52 -8.51 5.81
C VAL A 33 -18.02 -8.25 5.91
N SER A 34 -18.44 -6.99 5.73
CA SER A 34 -19.87 -6.60 5.76
C SER A 34 -20.68 -7.23 4.61
N ALA A 35 -20.05 -7.45 3.45
CA ALA A 35 -20.65 -8.15 2.31
C ALA A 35 -20.69 -9.69 2.49
N GLY A 36 -20.24 -10.20 3.64
CA GLY A 36 -20.20 -11.63 3.95
C GLY A 36 -18.94 -12.35 3.47
N GLY A 37 -17.91 -11.60 3.07
CA GLY A 37 -16.60 -12.13 2.75
C GLY A 37 -15.92 -12.75 3.96
N LYS A 38 -15.15 -13.81 3.74
CA LYS A 38 -14.40 -14.52 4.78
C LYS A 38 -12.92 -14.30 4.58
N ILE A 39 -12.24 -13.82 5.61
CA ILE A 39 -10.79 -13.67 5.57
C ILE A 39 -10.14 -15.06 5.59
N VAL A 40 -9.43 -15.32 4.49
CA VAL A 40 -8.40 -16.32 4.19
C VAL A 40 -7.29 -16.39 5.21
N THR A 41 -6.47 -15.37 5.06
CA THR A 41 -5.19 -15.11 5.70
C THR A 41 -5.07 -13.60 5.83
N ASP A 42 -4.33 -13.16 6.84
CA ASP A 42 -4.01 -11.76 7.08
C ASP A 42 -2.61 -11.73 7.68
N GLU A 43 -1.64 -11.38 6.85
CA GLU A 43 -0.23 -11.44 7.19
C GLU A 43 0.43 -10.09 6.94
N GLU A 44 1.27 -9.66 7.87
CA GLU A 44 2.07 -8.44 7.75
C GLU A 44 3.56 -8.78 7.80
N PHE A 45 4.30 -8.22 6.85
CA PHE A 45 5.71 -8.48 6.64
C PHE A 45 6.47 -7.16 6.51
N PRO A 46 7.67 -7.04 7.09
CA PRO A 46 8.57 -5.92 6.80
C PRO A 46 9.07 -5.98 5.36
N LEU A 47 9.29 -4.81 4.77
CA LEU A 47 9.89 -4.65 3.44
C LEU A 47 11.37 -4.37 3.59
N TYR A 48 12.22 -5.24 3.05
CA TYR A 48 13.65 -5.01 3.01
C TYR A 48 14.11 -4.56 1.63
N ASN A 49 15.11 -3.69 1.60
CA ASN A 49 15.87 -3.42 0.38
C ASN A 49 17.38 -3.49 0.66
N GLU A 50 18.12 -3.94 -0.34
CA GLU A 50 19.57 -4.09 -0.27
C GLU A 50 20.29 -2.75 -0.50
N VAL A 51 21.08 -2.32 0.50
CA VAL A 51 21.94 -1.15 0.46
C VAL A 51 23.40 -1.60 0.64
N GLY A 52 24.08 -1.80 -0.49
CA GLY A 52 25.47 -2.29 -0.48
C GLY A 52 25.55 -3.75 -0.04
N LEU A 53 26.06 -4.00 1.17
CA LEU A 53 26.15 -5.33 1.79
C LEU A 53 25.14 -5.51 2.95
N GLN A 54 24.25 -4.54 3.17
CA GLN A 54 23.28 -4.54 4.25
C GLN A 54 21.86 -4.63 3.69
N GLU A 55 21.01 -5.42 4.32
CA GLU A 55 19.57 -5.36 4.13
C GLU A 55 18.98 -4.43 5.18
N LEU A 56 18.22 -3.42 4.73
CA LEU A 56 17.59 -2.44 5.60
C LEU A 56 16.09 -2.48 5.40
N GLU A 57 15.35 -2.35 6.51
CA GLU A 57 13.90 -2.22 6.49
C GLU A 57 13.52 -0.85 5.91
N THR A 58 12.55 -0.85 5.00
CA THR A 58 12.15 0.32 4.19
C THR A 58 10.63 0.54 4.20
N GLY A 59 9.92 -0.17 5.06
CA GLY A 59 8.47 -0.09 5.22
C GLY A 59 7.83 -1.44 5.54
N SER A 60 6.54 -1.57 5.27
CA SER A 60 5.76 -2.79 5.55
C SER A 60 4.83 -3.18 4.41
N MET A 61 4.50 -4.46 4.36
CA MET A 61 3.52 -5.04 3.45
C MET A 61 2.51 -5.83 4.26
N ARG A 62 1.23 -5.60 4.01
CA ARG A 62 0.15 -6.42 4.57
C ARG A 62 -0.60 -7.07 3.43
N GLU A 63 -0.77 -8.38 3.50
CA GLU A 63 -1.48 -9.18 2.51
C GLU A 63 -2.66 -9.85 3.17
N ILE A 64 -3.85 -9.65 2.59
CA ILE A 64 -5.09 -10.24 3.06
C ILE A 64 -5.70 -11.01 1.92
N GLU A 65 -5.84 -12.32 2.11
CA GLU A 65 -6.63 -13.14 1.21
C GLU A 65 -8.05 -13.28 1.78
N PHE A 66 -9.06 -13.27 0.92
CA PHE A 66 -10.44 -13.43 1.34
C PHE A 66 -11.28 -14.13 0.27
N ASP A 67 -12.25 -14.92 0.72
CA ASP A 67 -13.28 -15.48 -0.15
C ASP A 67 -14.53 -14.59 -0.11
N LEU A 68 -15.02 -14.21 -1.28
CA LEU A 68 -16.31 -13.57 -1.43
C LEU A 68 -17.10 -14.29 -2.53
N ASN A 69 -18.20 -14.94 -2.16
CA ASN A 69 -19.06 -15.67 -3.09
C ASN A 69 -18.34 -16.75 -3.93
N LYS A 70 -17.46 -17.55 -3.30
CA LYS A 70 -16.64 -18.59 -3.97
C LYS A 70 -15.61 -18.04 -4.95
N LYS A 71 -15.26 -16.76 -4.83
CA LYS A 71 -14.15 -16.13 -5.52
C LYS A 71 -13.10 -15.76 -4.49
N GLU A 72 -11.87 -16.20 -4.74
CA GLU A 72 -10.73 -15.88 -3.89
C GLU A 72 -10.08 -14.58 -4.38
N PHE A 73 -9.91 -13.64 -3.46
CA PHE A 73 -9.28 -12.35 -3.70
C PHE A 73 -8.05 -12.20 -2.79
N LYS A 74 -7.10 -11.39 -3.24
CA LYS A 74 -5.92 -11.01 -2.49
C LYS A 74 -5.76 -9.48 -2.54
N LEU A 75 -5.83 -8.84 -1.39
CA LEU A 75 -5.58 -7.42 -1.22
C LEU A 75 -4.21 -7.23 -0.57
N THR A 76 -3.29 -6.62 -1.31
CA THR A 76 -1.94 -6.29 -0.84
C THR A 76 -1.83 -4.78 -0.64
N ARG A 77 -1.44 -4.38 0.56
CA ARG A 77 -0.99 -3.02 0.88
C ARG A 77 0.51 -3.04 1.05
N LYS A 78 1.20 -2.18 0.31
CA LYS A 78 2.63 -1.93 0.47
C LYS A 78 2.84 -0.48 0.89
N VAL A 79 3.41 -0.27 2.06
CA VAL A 79 3.78 1.04 2.60
C VAL A 79 5.29 1.14 2.54
N GLN A 80 5.81 2.05 1.74
CA GLN A 80 7.24 2.32 1.66
C GLN A 80 7.54 3.66 2.34
N THR A 81 8.40 3.65 3.36
CA THR A 81 8.80 4.82 4.13
C THR A 81 10.14 5.38 3.68
N ASP A 82 10.97 4.56 3.02
CA ASP A 82 12.33 4.92 2.65
C ASP A 82 12.62 4.53 1.20
N ILE A 83 13.49 5.30 0.55
CA ILE A 83 14.02 5.00 -0.78
C ILE A 83 15.53 4.90 -0.75
N ILE A 84 16.07 4.09 -1.64
CA ILE A 84 17.51 4.02 -1.86
C ILE A 84 17.89 5.02 -2.94
N LEU A 85 18.84 5.90 -2.63
CA LEU A 85 19.40 6.86 -3.56
C LEU A 85 20.91 6.64 -3.73
N GLY A 86 21.44 7.02 -4.89
CA GLY A 86 22.86 6.91 -5.25
C GLY A 86 23.16 5.75 -6.21
N GLU A 87 24.42 5.67 -6.66
CA GLU A 87 24.92 4.66 -7.59
C GLU A 87 26.14 3.91 -7.02
N GLY A 88 26.30 2.64 -7.40
CA GLY A 88 27.44 1.82 -6.97
C GLY A 88 27.53 1.65 -5.45
N ASN A 89 28.68 2.00 -4.88
CA ASN A 89 28.98 1.88 -3.44
C ASN A 89 28.49 3.07 -2.60
N GLN A 90 27.86 4.09 -3.21
CA GLN A 90 27.38 5.30 -2.50
C GLN A 90 25.87 5.27 -2.23
N LYS A 91 25.26 4.08 -2.30
CA LYS A 91 23.85 3.91 -1.96
C LYS A 91 23.60 4.26 -0.49
N HIS A 92 22.56 5.04 -0.24
CA HIS A 92 22.08 5.35 1.10
C HIS A 92 20.55 5.35 1.13
N LEU A 93 19.98 5.13 2.32
CA LEU A 93 18.56 5.33 2.54
C LEU A 93 18.26 6.80 2.77
N GLU A 94 17.24 7.30 2.10
CA GLU A 94 16.60 8.56 2.39
C GLU A 94 15.14 8.31 2.76
N ALA A 95 14.73 8.80 3.92
CA ALA A 95 13.34 8.75 4.35
C ALA A 95 12.48 9.56 3.38
N LEU A 96 11.41 8.95 2.89
CA LEU A 96 10.42 9.64 2.10
C LEU A 96 9.73 10.68 2.97
N LYS A 97 9.54 11.88 2.42
CA LYS A 97 8.75 12.94 3.08
C LYS A 97 7.31 12.51 3.38
N THR A 98 6.81 11.58 2.59
CA THR A 98 5.46 11.01 2.71
C THR A 98 5.54 9.54 2.32
N PRO A 99 5.00 8.62 3.13
CA PRO A 99 5.05 7.21 2.81
C PRO A 99 4.34 6.93 1.49
N LYS A 100 4.99 6.17 0.61
CA LYS A 100 4.40 5.73 -0.64
C LYS A 100 3.57 4.48 -0.35
N ILE A 101 2.25 4.64 -0.41
CA ILE A 101 1.29 3.55 -0.22
C ILE A 101 0.81 3.06 -1.57
N GLU A 102 1.04 1.79 -1.86
CA GLU A 102 0.56 1.06 -3.02
C GLU A 102 -0.49 0.03 -2.56
N LEU A 103 -1.66 0.07 -3.18
CA LEU A 103 -2.73 -0.91 -2.95
C LEU A 103 -2.89 -1.71 -4.23
N LYS A 104 -2.97 -3.03 -4.10
CA LYS A 104 -3.21 -3.96 -5.19
C LYS A 104 -4.29 -4.92 -4.78
N LEU A 105 -5.29 -5.07 -5.63
CA LEU A 105 -6.29 -6.11 -5.48
C LEU A 105 -6.15 -7.09 -6.62
N GLN A 106 -6.16 -8.38 -6.29
CA GLN A 106 -6.03 -9.46 -7.25
C GLN A 106 -7.18 -10.44 -7.07
N LEU A 107 -7.70 -10.95 -8.17
CA LEU A 107 -8.69 -12.02 -8.20
C LEU A 107 -7.98 -13.29 -8.67
N LYS A 108 -8.20 -14.40 -7.96
CA LYS A 108 -7.72 -15.71 -8.41
C LYS A 108 -8.52 -16.16 -9.62
N SER A 109 -7.81 -16.57 -10.67
CA SER A 109 -8.44 -17.03 -11.89
C SER A 109 -9.31 -18.27 -11.62
N PRO A 110 -10.55 -18.34 -12.12
CA PRO A 110 -11.42 -19.49 -11.87
C PRO A 110 -10.92 -20.80 -12.50
N ASN A 111 -10.03 -20.71 -13.50
CA ASN A 111 -9.54 -21.84 -14.28
C ASN A 111 -8.04 -22.13 -14.06
N GLY A 112 -7.39 -21.47 -13.10
CA GLY A 112 -5.95 -21.58 -12.87
C GLY A 112 -5.53 -21.14 -11.46
N ASN A 113 -4.23 -21.23 -11.18
CA ASN A 113 -3.65 -20.73 -9.92
C ASN A 113 -3.11 -19.30 -10.03
N ASP A 114 -3.37 -18.62 -11.14
CA ASP A 114 -2.86 -17.29 -11.41
C ASP A 114 -3.74 -16.20 -10.78
N TRP A 115 -3.08 -15.20 -10.21
CA TRP A 115 -3.70 -14.00 -9.66
C TRP A 115 -3.72 -12.88 -10.69
N VAL A 116 -4.90 -12.31 -10.94
CA VAL A 116 -5.09 -11.25 -11.92
C VAL A 116 -5.38 -9.95 -11.19
N ASN A 117 -4.61 -8.90 -11.48
CA ASN A 117 -4.87 -7.57 -10.93
C ASN A 117 -6.23 -7.08 -11.41
N ILE A 118 -7.05 -6.62 -10.48
CA ILE A 118 -8.33 -5.96 -10.76
C ILE A 118 -8.26 -4.53 -10.23
N ASP A 119 -8.96 -3.63 -10.92
CA ASP A 119 -8.98 -2.25 -10.49
C ASP A 119 -9.80 -2.11 -9.20
N ILE A 120 -9.27 -1.39 -8.23
CA ILE A 120 -9.96 -1.17 -6.94
C ILE A 120 -11.18 -0.28 -7.17
N ASP A 121 -11.09 0.62 -8.15
CA ASP A 121 -12.18 1.52 -8.54
C ASP A 121 -13.37 0.76 -9.16
N GLU A 122 -13.19 -0.46 -9.69
CA GLU A 122 -14.30 -1.28 -10.19
C GLU A 122 -15.15 -1.91 -9.08
N LEU A 123 -14.68 -1.86 -7.82
CA LEU A 123 -15.41 -2.39 -6.66
C LEU A 123 -16.01 -1.31 -5.74
N MET A 124 -15.72 -0.04 -5.98
CA MET A 124 -16.28 1.09 -5.24
C MET A 124 -17.56 1.64 -5.87
#